data_AF-A0A0E4CRI0-F1
#
_entry.id   AF-A0A0E4CRI0-F1
#
_cell.length_a   1.000
_cell.length_b   1.000
_cell.length_c   1.000
_cell.angle_alpha   90.00
_cell.angle_beta   90.00
_cell.angle_gamma   90.00
#
_symmetry.space_group_name_H-M   'P 1'
#
loop_
_entity.id
_entity.type
_entity.pdbx_description
1 polymer ?
#
loop_
_entity_poly.entity_id
_entity_poly.type
_entity_poly.pdbx_seq_one_letter_code
_entity_poly.pdbx_strand_id
1 'polypeptide(L)'
;MAKPLTAEQRWLMFAIGGWTMRECLLGPAGTDYLMQSCYSHWGFSGPDGGPDWLTGWNTVRGKITAPQSGVVRVSLTKAQINSYAATLPADIRRELTECRDAAHAEQRRIADWCHCPQQDQATNARTVPCGRYHPTDEEDDDHWARTRAIDTWQTRLLRRALQLQSAGEQLDLFSGLA
;
A
#
# COMPACT_ATOMS: atom_id res chain seq x y z
N MET A 1 -5.47 14.29 24.66
CA MET A 1 -5.90 14.09 23.26
C MET A 1 -4.67 14.13 22.37
N ALA A 2 -4.48 13.15 21.48
CA ALA A 2 -3.37 13.19 20.54
C ALA A 2 -3.58 14.33 19.54
N LYS A 3 -2.51 15.03 19.18
CA LYS A 3 -2.56 16.11 18.18
C LYS A 3 -3.00 15.50 16.82
N PRO A 4 -3.96 16.13 16.11
CA PRO A 4 -4.34 15.68 14.78
C PRO A 4 -3.14 15.72 13.83
N LEU A 5 -3.06 14.74 12.93
CA LEU A 5 -1.97 14.67 11.96
C LEU A 5 -2.02 15.88 11.02
N THR A 6 -0.85 16.46 10.75
CA THR A 6 -0.73 17.52 9.74
C THR A 6 -0.95 16.97 8.34
N ALA A 7 -1.24 17.85 7.37
CA ALA A 7 -1.36 17.44 5.96
C ALA A 7 -0.07 16.77 5.46
N GLU A 8 1.11 17.28 5.83
CA GLU A 8 2.40 16.69 5.47
C GLU A 8 2.60 15.29 6.05
N GLN A 9 2.14 15.05 7.29
CA GLN A 9 2.18 13.73 7.91
C GLN A 9 1.23 12.74 7.21
N ARG A 10 0.06 13.21 6.77
CA ARG A 10 -0.88 12.40 5.99
C ARG A 10 -0.34 12.09 4.60
N TRP A 11 0.35 13.03 3.95
CA TRP A 11 1.09 12.78 2.71
C TRP A 11 2.23 11.77 2.90
N LEU A 12 2.99 11.85 4.00
CA LEU A 12 3.99 10.82 4.32
C LEU A 12 3.34 9.44 4.49
N MET A 13 2.20 9.34 5.17
CA MET A 13 1.47 8.08 5.29
C MET A 13 1.04 7.54 3.92
N PHE A 14 0.54 8.41 3.04
CA PHE A 14 0.14 8.03 1.69
C PHE A 14 1.32 7.57 0.85
N ALA A 15 2.46 8.25 0.97
CA ALA A 15 3.67 7.90 0.24
C ALA A 15 4.27 6.56 0.68
N ILE A 16 4.20 6.22 1.99
CA ILE A 16 4.54 4.86 2.45
C ILE A 16 3.66 3.83 1.72
N GLY A 17 2.38 4.15 1.56
CA GLY A 17 1.47 3.52 0.59
C GLY A 17 1.30 2.01 0.72
N GLY A 18 0.72 1.44 -0.34
CA GLY A 18 0.63 0.00 -0.56
C GLY A 18 -0.11 -0.78 0.52
N TRP A 19 0.20 -2.08 0.61
CA TRP A 19 -0.32 -2.92 1.68
C TRP A 19 0.11 -2.39 3.06
N THR A 20 1.32 -1.84 3.17
CA THR A 20 1.95 -1.55 4.46
C THR A 20 1.15 -0.52 5.25
N MET A 21 0.77 0.58 4.60
CA MET A 21 -0.04 1.59 5.28
C MET A 21 -1.47 1.09 5.55
N ARG A 22 -2.06 0.28 4.66
CA ARG A 22 -3.35 -0.38 4.92
C ARG A 22 -3.30 -1.20 6.22
N GLU A 23 -2.28 -2.03 6.41
CA GLU A 23 -2.12 -2.82 7.64
C GLU A 23 -1.91 -1.93 8.88
N CYS A 24 -1.16 -0.83 8.76
CA CYS A 24 -0.99 0.14 9.86
C CYS A 24 -2.31 0.79 10.28
N LEU A 25 -3.19 1.09 9.33
CA LEU A 25 -4.51 1.68 9.60
C LEU A 25 -5.51 0.66 10.19
N LEU A 26 -5.32 -0.63 9.90
CA LEU A 26 -6.14 -1.70 10.45
C LEU A 26 -5.73 -2.08 11.87
N GLY A 27 -4.45 -2.01 12.23
CA GLY A 27 -4.02 -2.29 13.59
C GLY A 27 -2.54 -2.08 13.90
N PRO A 28 -2.17 -2.16 15.21
CA PRO A 28 -0.81 -1.86 15.68
C PRO A 28 0.25 -2.86 15.17
N ALA A 29 -0.15 -4.09 14.82
CA ALA A 29 0.75 -5.09 14.25
C ALA A 29 1.36 -4.64 12.91
N GLY A 30 0.57 -3.96 12.05
CA GLY A 30 1.08 -3.38 10.81
C GLY A 30 2.12 -2.30 11.08
N THR A 31 1.87 -1.45 12.09
CA THR A 31 2.83 -0.41 12.48
C THR A 31 4.09 -0.99 13.11
N ASP A 32 4.00 -2.09 13.86
CA ASP A 32 5.16 -2.80 14.38
C ASP A 32 6.03 -3.36 13.27
N TYR A 33 5.42 -3.98 12.26
CA TYR A 33 6.12 -4.46 11.08
C TYR A 33 6.83 -3.31 10.33
N LEU A 34 6.13 -2.20 10.08
CA LEU A 34 6.68 -1.01 9.43
C LEU A 34 7.91 -0.43 10.17
N MET A 35 7.97 -0.57 11.49
CA MET A 35 9.05 -0.02 12.30
C MET A 35 10.32 -0.90 12.31
N GLN A 36 10.25 -2.14 11.82
CA GLN A 36 11.36 -3.11 11.93
C GLN A 36 12.46 -2.94 10.87
N SER A 37 12.15 -2.47 9.66
CA SER A 37 13.13 -2.01 8.67
C SER A 37 12.41 -1.57 7.41
N CYS A 38 12.26 -0.27 7.20
CA CYS A 38 11.86 0.24 5.91
C CYS A 38 12.54 1.59 5.62
N TYR A 39 13.14 1.68 4.45
CA TYR A 39 13.43 2.94 3.78
C TYR A 39 12.91 2.81 2.35
N SER A 40 12.50 3.93 1.77
CA SER A 40 12.16 4.00 0.35
C SER A 40 12.75 5.27 -0.26
N HIS A 41 13.24 5.14 -1.48
CA HIS A 41 13.76 6.24 -2.28
C HIS A 41 13.06 6.23 -3.64
N TRP A 42 12.48 7.36 -4.04
CA TRP A 42 11.77 7.47 -5.33
C TRP A 42 12.51 8.32 -6.37
N GLY A 43 13.76 8.72 -6.10
CA GLY A 43 14.61 9.44 -7.05
C GLY A 43 14.15 10.87 -7.31
N PHE A 44 12.96 11.09 -7.87
CA PHE A 44 12.54 12.40 -8.38
C PHE A 44 11.03 12.68 -8.39
N SER A 45 10.15 11.72 -8.12
CA SER A 45 8.69 11.96 -8.09
C SER A 45 8.08 11.51 -6.77
N GLY A 46 7.52 12.46 -6.02
CA GLY A 46 6.66 12.15 -4.89
C GLY A 46 5.36 11.47 -5.34
N PRO A 47 4.49 11.06 -4.39
CA PRO A 47 3.19 10.49 -4.74
C PRO A 47 2.38 11.46 -5.60
N ASP A 48 1.58 10.95 -6.55
CA ASP A 48 0.78 11.77 -7.47
C ASP A 48 -0.06 12.84 -6.74
N GLY A 49 0.08 14.10 -7.15
CA GLY A 49 -0.60 15.25 -6.52
C GLY A 49 -0.08 15.61 -5.12
N GLY A 50 0.97 14.94 -4.66
CA GLY A 50 1.64 15.19 -3.40
C GLY A 50 2.73 16.26 -3.50
N PRO A 51 3.33 16.62 -2.36
CA PRO A 51 4.33 17.67 -2.32
C PRO A 51 5.68 17.25 -2.91
N ASP A 52 6.29 18.10 -3.73
CA ASP A 52 7.56 17.86 -4.43
C ASP A 52 8.74 17.52 -3.52
N TRP A 53 8.68 17.95 -2.25
CA TRP A 53 9.73 17.66 -1.28
C TRP A 53 9.73 16.21 -0.81
N LEU A 54 8.65 15.45 -1.02
CA LEU A 54 8.48 14.08 -0.53
C LEU A 54 9.10 13.08 -1.50
N THR A 55 10.42 13.05 -1.55
CA THR A 55 11.22 12.22 -2.47
C THR A 55 11.57 10.83 -1.93
N GLY A 56 11.18 10.54 -0.69
CA GLY A 56 11.44 9.28 -0.01
C GLY A 56 11.32 9.41 1.51
N TRP A 57 11.54 8.32 2.23
CA TRP A 57 11.46 8.27 3.69
C TRP A 57 12.37 7.20 4.28
N ASN A 58 12.72 7.37 5.56
CA ASN A 58 13.47 6.40 6.34
C ASN A 58 12.77 6.13 7.67
N THR A 59 12.83 4.89 8.14
CA THR A 59 12.59 4.57 9.55
C THR A 59 13.90 4.63 10.33
N VAL A 60 14.02 5.57 11.27
CA VAL A 60 15.20 5.75 12.13
C VAL A 60 14.75 5.94 13.57
N ARG A 61 15.31 5.16 14.50
CA ARG A 61 15.06 5.27 15.96
C ARG A 61 13.56 5.23 16.32
N GLY A 62 12.79 4.34 15.68
CA GLY A 62 11.35 4.16 15.95
C GLY A 62 10.45 5.30 15.44
N LYS A 63 10.95 6.08 14.48
CA LYS A 63 10.21 7.15 13.81
C LYS A 63 10.44 7.06 12.31
N ILE A 64 9.45 7.49 11.55
CA ILE A 64 9.54 7.66 10.11
C ILE A 64 9.85 9.13 9.86
N THR A 65 10.85 9.40 9.03
CA THR A 65 11.27 10.75 8.65
C THR A 65 11.27 10.89 7.14
N ALA A 66 10.86 12.07 6.65
CA ALA A 66 10.96 12.43 5.24
C ALA A 66 11.39 13.90 5.08
N PRO A 67 12.07 14.27 3.98
CA PRO A 67 12.58 13.39 2.92
C PRO A 67 13.65 12.40 3.39
N GLN A 68 13.97 11.40 2.58
CA GLN A 68 14.98 10.38 2.88
C GLN A 68 16.39 11.00 3.04
N SER A 69 16.70 11.99 2.22
CA SER A 69 17.98 12.69 2.17
C SER A 69 17.80 14.20 2.34
N GLY A 70 18.77 14.85 2.97
CA GLY A 70 18.73 16.29 3.23
C GLY A 70 18.06 16.65 4.56
N VAL A 71 17.46 17.83 4.63
CA VAL A 71 16.83 18.35 5.85
C VAL A 71 15.48 17.68 6.06
N VAL A 72 15.33 16.94 7.16
CA VAL A 72 14.06 16.32 7.57
C VAL A 72 13.00 17.41 7.74
N ARG A 73 11.89 17.27 7.01
CA ARG A 73 10.74 18.18 7.06
C ARG A 73 9.64 17.65 7.96
N VAL A 74 9.34 16.36 7.83
CA VAL A 74 8.27 15.72 8.59
C VAL A 74 8.81 14.51 9.33
N SER A 75 8.29 14.30 10.54
CA SER A 75 8.48 13.07 11.28
C SER A 75 7.14 12.53 11.76
N LEU A 76 7.05 11.20 11.77
CA LEU A 76 5.86 10.45 12.13
C LEU A 76 6.26 9.30 13.06
N THR A 77 5.54 9.14 14.15
CA THR A 77 5.81 8.10 15.16
C THR A 77 4.76 6.99 15.08
N LYS A 78 5.12 5.80 15.59
CA LYS A 78 4.17 4.70 15.78
C LYS A 78 2.90 5.13 16.54
N ALA A 79 3.06 5.89 17.62
CA ALA A 79 1.94 6.35 18.43
C ALA A 79 0.99 7.28 17.65
N GLN A 80 1.53 8.15 16.80
CA GLN A 80 0.73 9.02 15.93
C GLN A 80 -0.06 8.22 14.89
N ILE A 81 0.56 7.23 14.25
CA ILE A 81 -0.12 6.35 13.29
C ILE A 81 -1.27 5.59 13.98
N ASN A 82 -0.99 4.96 15.13
CA ASN A 82 -1.98 4.17 15.85
C ASN A 82 -3.13 5.04 16.38
N SER A 83 -2.81 6.25 16.85
CA SER A 83 -3.84 7.20 17.28
C SER A 83 -4.71 7.66 16.12
N TYR A 84 -4.12 7.90 14.95
CA TYR A 84 -4.89 8.26 13.75
C TYR A 84 -5.77 7.11 13.29
N ALA A 85 -5.21 5.89 13.24
CA ALA A 85 -5.96 4.68 12.92
C ALA A 85 -7.18 4.54 13.84
N ALA A 86 -7.02 4.76 15.16
CA ALA A 86 -8.13 4.67 16.13
C ALA A 86 -9.25 5.70 15.88
N THR A 87 -8.95 6.83 15.22
CA THR A 87 -9.94 7.85 14.86
C THR A 87 -10.64 7.61 13.52
N LEU A 88 -10.25 6.57 12.77
CA LEU A 88 -10.86 6.29 11.47
C LEU A 88 -12.34 5.92 11.59
N PRO A 89 -13.21 6.47 10.72
CA PRO A 89 -14.60 6.04 10.61
C PRO A 89 -14.76 4.53 10.37
N ALA A 90 -15.83 3.95 10.91
CA ALA A 90 -16.07 2.51 10.87
C ALA A 90 -16.30 1.98 9.44
N ASP A 91 -16.90 2.78 8.57
CA ASP A 91 -17.07 2.52 7.14
C ASP A 91 -15.72 2.41 6.41
N ILE A 92 -14.80 3.35 6.66
CA ILE A 92 -13.44 3.32 6.10
C ILE A 92 -12.68 2.08 6.59
N ARG A 93 -12.80 1.76 7.89
CA ARG A 93 -12.18 0.55 8.47
C ARG A 93 -12.72 -0.74 7.85
N ARG A 94 -14.04 -0.81 7.62
CA ARG A 94 -14.67 -1.95 6.94
C ARG A 94 -14.12 -2.09 5.53
N GLU A 95 -14.10 -1.01 4.74
CA GLU A 95 -13.61 -1.08 3.36
C GLU A 95 -12.11 -1.39 3.27
N LEU A 96 -11.30 -0.93 4.23
CA LEU A 96 -9.88 -1.32 4.34
C LEU A 96 -9.73 -2.82 4.59
N THR A 97 -10.64 -3.40 5.39
CA THR A 97 -10.68 -4.84 5.67
C THR A 97 -11.09 -5.62 4.42
N GLU A 98 -12.13 -5.18 3.71
CA GLU A 98 -12.57 -5.80 2.45
C GLU A 98 -11.46 -5.77 1.39
N CYS A 99 -10.75 -4.64 1.27
CA CYS A 99 -9.62 -4.51 0.36
C CYS A 99 -8.46 -5.45 0.70
N ARG A 100 -8.14 -5.58 2.00
CA ARG A 100 -7.15 -6.58 2.47
C ARG A 100 -7.58 -8.00 2.14
N ASP A 101 -8.84 -8.33 2.42
CA ASP A 101 -9.34 -9.69 2.25
C ASP A 101 -9.40 -10.08 0.77
N ALA A 102 -9.73 -9.14 -0.12
CA ALA A 102 -9.63 -9.30 -1.57
C ALA A 102 -8.19 -9.54 -2.04
N ALA A 103 -7.22 -8.75 -1.55
CA ALA A 103 -5.81 -8.96 -1.85
C ALA A 103 -5.33 -10.33 -1.37
N HIS A 104 -5.73 -10.76 -0.16
CA HIS A 104 -5.40 -12.08 0.37
C HIS A 104 -6.07 -13.21 -0.40
N ALA A 105 -7.31 -13.02 -0.87
CA ALA A 105 -7.99 -14.01 -1.70
C ALA A 105 -7.26 -14.23 -3.03
N GLU A 106 -6.82 -13.15 -3.67
CA GLU A 106 -6.05 -13.23 -4.92
C GLU A 106 -4.68 -13.89 -4.68
N GLN A 107 -3.96 -13.51 -3.63
CA GLN A 107 -2.69 -14.15 -3.27
C GLN A 107 -2.85 -15.64 -2.96
N ARG A 108 -3.94 -16.04 -2.29
CA ARG A 108 -4.26 -17.47 -2.08
C ARG A 108 -4.57 -18.21 -3.38
N ARG A 109 -5.25 -17.55 -4.33
CA ARG A 109 -5.59 -18.14 -5.64
C ARG A 109 -4.33 -18.50 -6.43
N ILE A 110 -3.30 -17.67 -6.35
CA ILE A 110 -2.04 -17.85 -7.09
C ILE A 110 -0.93 -18.54 -6.28
N ALA A 111 -1.19 -18.91 -5.02
CA ALA A 111 -0.15 -19.38 -4.10
C ALA A 111 0.61 -20.63 -4.61
N ASP A 112 -0.08 -21.48 -5.36
CA ASP A 112 0.46 -22.73 -5.90
C ASP A 112 0.98 -22.60 -7.34
N TRP A 113 0.92 -21.39 -7.92
CA TRP A 113 1.36 -21.14 -9.28
C TRP A 113 2.89 -21.18 -9.37
N CYS A 114 3.38 -21.69 -10.49
CA CYS A 114 4.80 -21.75 -10.79
C CYS A 114 5.07 -21.17 -12.18
N HIS A 115 5.97 -20.19 -12.24
CA HIS A 115 6.45 -19.59 -13.49
C HIS A 115 7.85 -20.12 -13.86
N CYS A 116 8.20 -21.32 -13.43
CA CYS A 116 9.51 -21.87 -13.76
C CYS A 116 9.54 -22.29 -15.25
N PRO A 117 10.71 -22.28 -15.90
CA PRO A 117 10.81 -22.69 -17.32
C PRO A 117 10.73 -24.22 -17.53
N GLN A 118 10.59 -25.02 -16.46
CA GLN A 118 10.64 -26.49 -16.47
C GLN A 118 9.25 -27.15 -16.62
N GLN A 119 8.29 -26.44 -17.22
CA GLN A 119 6.91 -26.90 -17.40
C GLN A 119 6.84 -28.18 -18.24
N ASP A 120 7.44 -28.12 -19.43
CA ASP A 120 7.31 -29.18 -20.44
C ASP A 120 8.59 -30.01 -20.58
N GLN A 121 9.75 -29.47 -20.18
CA GLN A 121 11.03 -30.15 -20.32
C GLN A 121 11.94 -29.97 -19.11
N ALA A 122 12.55 -31.08 -18.71
CA ALA A 122 13.70 -31.08 -17.82
C ALA A 122 14.87 -30.33 -18.47
N THR A 123 15.36 -29.28 -17.83
CA THR A 123 16.50 -28.48 -18.33
C THR A 123 17.83 -29.23 -18.33
N ASN A 124 17.93 -30.37 -17.62
CA ASN A 124 19.07 -31.28 -17.64
C ASN A 124 18.67 -32.68 -17.16
N ALA A 125 19.55 -33.67 -17.37
CA ALA A 125 19.33 -35.08 -16.97
C ALA A 125 19.12 -35.31 -15.44
N ARG A 126 19.27 -34.29 -14.60
CA ARG A 126 19.08 -34.34 -13.14
C ARG A 126 17.88 -33.53 -12.65
N THR A 127 17.18 -32.82 -13.54
CA THR A 127 15.96 -32.09 -13.21
C THR A 127 14.76 -32.86 -13.71
N VAL A 128 13.70 -32.89 -12.91
CA VAL A 128 12.40 -33.46 -13.29
C VAL A 128 11.50 -32.32 -13.75
N PRO A 129 10.52 -32.59 -14.64
CA PRO A 129 9.46 -31.63 -14.96
C PRO A 129 8.80 -31.12 -13.68
N CYS A 130 8.46 -29.83 -13.65
CA CYS A 130 7.85 -29.23 -12.48
C CYS A 130 6.46 -29.84 -12.25
N GLY A 131 6.23 -30.38 -11.05
CA GLY A 131 4.92 -30.95 -10.67
C GLY A 131 3.92 -29.93 -10.14
N ARG A 132 4.27 -28.64 -10.14
CA ARG A 132 3.37 -27.55 -9.73
C ARG A 132 2.48 -27.13 -10.88
N TYR A 133 1.42 -26.40 -10.55
CA TYR A 133 0.54 -25.83 -11.55
C TYR A 133 1.20 -24.62 -12.21
N HIS A 134 1.19 -24.59 -13.55
CA HIS A 134 1.66 -23.47 -14.35
C HIS A 134 0.42 -22.80 -14.96
N PRO A 135 0.19 -21.51 -14.67
CA PRO A 135 -0.95 -20.80 -15.21
C PRO A 135 -0.81 -20.64 -16.72
N THR A 136 -1.94 -20.55 -17.41
CA THR A 136 -1.99 -20.07 -18.79
C THR A 136 -1.73 -18.57 -18.86
N ASP A 137 -1.33 -18.07 -20.03
CA ASP A 137 -1.16 -16.62 -20.24
C ASP A 137 -2.46 -15.84 -19.93
N GLU A 138 -3.63 -16.41 -20.25
CA GLU A 138 -4.94 -15.79 -19.94
C GLU A 138 -5.18 -15.68 -18.42
N GLU A 139 -4.77 -16.68 -17.64
CA GLU A 139 -4.90 -16.69 -16.18
C GLU A 139 -3.93 -15.70 -15.52
N ASP A 140 -2.72 -15.57 -16.08
CA ASP A 140 -1.74 -14.57 -15.67
C ASP A 140 -2.23 -13.14 -15.99
N ASP A 141 -2.80 -12.93 -17.17
CA ASP A 141 -3.38 -11.64 -17.55
C ASP A 141 -4.56 -11.25 -16.64
N ASP A 142 -5.45 -12.19 -16.31
CA ASP A 142 -6.52 -11.99 -15.33
C ASP A 142 -5.95 -11.70 -13.93
N HIS A 143 -4.90 -12.41 -13.50
CA HIS A 143 -4.22 -12.13 -12.24
C HIS A 143 -3.70 -10.69 -12.18
N TRP A 144 -3.00 -10.25 -13.22
CA TRP A 144 -2.46 -8.90 -13.28
C TRP A 144 -3.57 -7.84 -13.36
N ALA A 145 -4.66 -8.13 -14.09
CA ALA A 145 -5.82 -7.24 -14.15
C ALA A 145 -6.47 -7.06 -12.77
N ARG A 146 -6.68 -8.15 -12.03
CA ARG A 146 -7.23 -8.13 -10.66
C ARG A 146 -6.30 -7.41 -9.69
N THR A 147 -5.00 -7.69 -9.75
CA THR A 147 -4.00 -7.04 -8.90
C THR A 147 -4.00 -5.53 -9.13
N ARG A 148 -4.00 -5.07 -10.38
CA ARG A 148 -4.11 -3.64 -10.72
C ARG A 148 -5.41 -3.01 -10.24
N ALA A 149 -6.54 -3.73 -10.31
CA ALA A 149 -7.82 -3.25 -9.82
C ALA A 149 -7.80 -3.09 -8.29
N ILE A 150 -7.24 -4.06 -7.56
CA ILE A 150 -7.06 -4.01 -6.10
C ILE A 150 -6.13 -2.86 -5.71
N ASP A 151 -5.01 -2.67 -6.41
CA ASP A 151 -4.08 -1.56 -6.15
C ASP A 151 -4.72 -0.19 -6.39
N THR A 152 -5.53 -0.07 -7.44
CA THR A 152 -6.29 1.16 -7.74
C THR A 152 -7.30 1.45 -6.63
N TRP A 153 -8.04 0.42 -6.20
CA TRP A 153 -9.01 0.55 -5.10
C TRP A 153 -8.31 0.94 -3.80
N GLN A 154 -7.22 0.25 -3.45
CA GLN A 154 -6.41 0.55 -2.27
C GLN A 154 -5.89 2.00 -2.29
N THR A 155 -5.39 2.46 -3.44
CA THR A 155 -4.89 3.83 -3.60
C THR A 155 -5.98 4.87 -3.34
N ARG A 156 -7.16 4.71 -3.95
CA ARG A 156 -8.31 5.62 -3.73
C ARG A 156 -8.78 5.60 -2.27
N LEU A 157 -8.85 4.40 -1.68
CA LEU A 157 -9.25 4.21 -0.30
C LEU A 157 -8.26 4.87 0.67
N LEU A 158 -6.95 4.75 0.44
CA LEU A 158 -5.92 5.42 1.24
C LEU A 158 -6.00 6.94 1.11
N ARG A 159 -6.24 7.49 -0.09
CA ARG A 159 -6.45 8.95 -0.27
C ARG A 159 -7.63 9.44 0.57
N ARG A 160 -8.76 8.71 0.55
CA ARG A 160 -9.94 9.04 1.34
C ARG A 160 -9.69 8.89 2.84
N ALA A 161 -9.09 7.77 3.26
CA ALA A 161 -8.77 7.51 4.66
C ALA A 161 -7.79 8.55 5.25
N LEU A 162 -6.91 9.10 4.43
CA LEU A 162 -5.94 10.14 4.81
C LEU A 162 -6.45 11.57 4.53
N GLN A 163 -7.69 11.71 4.06
CA GLN A 163 -8.32 13.01 3.74
C GLN A 163 -7.40 13.87 2.84
N LEU A 164 -6.81 13.25 1.82
CA LEU A 164 -5.91 13.88 0.84
C LEU A 164 -6.64 14.22 -0.46
N GLN A 165 -7.97 14.29 -0.41
CA GLN A 165 -8.80 14.62 -1.56
C GLN A 165 -8.47 16.04 -2.01
N SER A 166 -8.29 16.19 -3.32
CA SER A 166 -8.20 17.51 -3.93
C SER A 166 -9.58 18.16 -3.85
N ALA A 167 -9.67 19.49 -3.71
CA ALA A 167 -10.94 20.22 -3.64
C ALA A 167 -11.91 19.92 -4.82
N GLY A 168 -11.44 19.33 -5.92
CA GLY A 168 -12.25 18.87 -7.06
C GLY A 168 -12.90 17.48 -6.92
N GLU A 169 -12.34 16.55 -6.14
CA GLU A 169 -12.89 15.17 -6.03
C GLU A 169 -14.15 15.11 -5.15
N GLN A 170 -14.34 16.10 -4.27
CA GLN A 170 -15.56 16.22 -3.46
C GLN A 170 -16.77 16.70 -4.29
N LEU A 171 -16.54 17.35 -5.45
CA LEU A 171 -17.61 17.87 -6.30
C LEU A 171 -18.25 16.80 -7.21
N ASP A 172 -17.52 15.74 -7.57
CA ASP A 172 -18.10 14.62 -8.34
C ASP A 172 -19.10 13.79 -7.54
N LEU A 173 -19.01 13.79 -6.21
CA LEU A 173 -19.98 13.14 -5.32
C LEU A 173 -21.35 13.85 -5.28
N PHE A 174 -21.40 15.15 -5.60
CA PHE A 174 -22.65 15.92 -5.66
C PHE A 174 -23.16 16.14 -7.09
N SER A 175 -22.34 15.89 -8.11
CA SER A 175 -22.71 16.06 -9.51
C SER A 175 -23.64 14.94 -10.04
N GLY A 176 -23.77 13.84 -9.29
CA GLY A 176 -24.71 12.74 -9.59
C GLY A 176 -26.11 12.88 -8.97
N LEU A 177 -26.44 14.02 -8.35
CA LEU A 177 -27.73 14.28 -7.71
C LEU A 177 -28.50 15.47 -8.31
N ALA A 178 -28.08 15.95 -9.50
CA ALA A 178 -28.77 17.00 -10.24
C ALA A 178 -29.65 16.42 -11.36
#